data_AF-A0AA96V9A6-F1
#
_entry.id   AF-A0AA96V9A6-F1
#
_cell.length_a   1.000
_cell.length_b   1.000
_cell.length_c   1.000
_cell.angle_alpha   90.00
_cell.angle_beta   90.00
_cell.angle_gamma   90.00
#
_symmetry.space_group_name_H-M   'P 1'
#
loop_
_entity.id
_entity.type
_entity.pdbx_description
1 polymer ?
#
loop_
_entity_poly.entity_id
_entity_poly.type
_entity_poly.pdbx_seq_one_letter_code
_entity_poly.pdbx_strand_id
1 'polypeptide(L)'
;MKYQSILFVLLFLLCSLSVSDALSVVDPRFSETIESETDLLKIGAEWPLDGVYYLESDIVISDSTWRCIGYSNSPFTGEFEGNGHAIIFTKDVLFGQPFGPTIDAGSQGYGFFGNIRGDAEIRNLTIVYNGDILNQNDSNVGAFVGIASNGTNAFHYKITGLVENAVPKIVNCSVMGNEAAVFGNSNVGGFAGLIRNCDISDSSSDISATAKNENAGGFIGYIYRGNITNCSATGLSYSPVDENLFIGGFNENYGSNIVDCSYNPVFEPPSEIGCYYPKYPIWIPILILIIAAIAVGWYLFDRKKKSQK
;
A
#
# COMPACT_ATOMS: atom_id res chain seq x y z
N MET A 1 69.29 -40.45 10.76
CA MET A 1 69.11 -39.03 10.35
C MET A 1 68.35 -38.80 9.02
N LYS A 2 67.93 -39.82 8.25
CA LYS A 2 67.20 -39.59 6.97
C LYS A 2 65.65 -39.59 7.07
N TYR A 3 65.07 -40.03 8.19
CA TYR A 3 63.61 -40.14 8.34
C TYR A 3 62.96 -38.98 9.12
N GLN A 4 63.72 -38.19 9.90
CA GLN A 4 63.16 -37.04 10.62
C GLN A 4 62.86 -35.84 9.72
N SER A 5 63.60 -35.68 8.61
CA SER A 5 63.39 -34.58 7.67
C SER A 5 62.16 -34.78 6.79
N ILE A 6 61.76 -36.03 6.51
CA ILE A 6 60.56 -36.34 5.70
C ILE A 6 59.29 -36.14 6.54
N LEU A 7 59.32 -36.47 7.83
CA LEU A 7 58.20 -36.28 8.73
C LEU A 7 57.89 -34.79 8.97
N PHE A 8 58.91 -33.93 9.02
CA PHE A 8 58.74 -32.48 9.17
C PHE A 8 58.14 -31.81 7.92
N VAL A 9 58.49 -32.29 6.73
CA VAL A 9 57.95 -31.79 5.46
C VAL A 9 56.50 -32.25 5.25
N LEU A 10 56.15 -33.47 5.65
CA LEU A 10 54.76 -33.97 5.64
C LEU A 10 53.87 -33.26 6.67
N LEU A 11 54.39 -32.91 7.85
CA LEU A 11 53.65 -32.14 8.85
C LEU A 11 53.39 -30.69 8.37
N PHE A 12 54.34 -30.08 7.66
CA PHE A 12 54.17 -28.75 7.07
C PHE A 12 53.19 -28.75 5.87
N LEU A 13 53.21 -29.79 5.02
CA LEU A 13 52.24 -29.94 3.93
C LEU A 13 50.81 -30.21 4.43
N LEU A 14 50.67 -30.91 5.56
CA LEU A 14 49.37 -31.17 6.20
C LEU A 14 48.84 -29.95 6.97
N CYS A 15 49.71 -29.06 7.48
CA CYS A 15 49.30 -27.78 8.09
C CYS A 15 48.94 -26.68 7.08
N SER A 16 49.37 -26.77 5.82
CA SER A 16 48.94 -25.85 4.75
C SER A 16 47.58 -26.21 4.12
N LEU A 17 47.00 -27.36 4.48
CA LEU A 17 45.72 -27.86 3.97
C LEU A 17 44.54 -27.59 4.91
N SER A 18 44.72 -26.70 5.89
CA SER A 18 43.64 -26.20 6.76
C SER A 18 43.48 -24.68 6.69
N VAL A 19 43.73 -24.08 5.53
CA VAL A 19 42.97 -22.86 5.21
C VAL A 19 41.55 -23.38 4.98
N SER A 20 40.77 -23.39 6.06
CA SER A 20 39.35 -23.26 5.93
C SER A 20 39.16 -21.94 5.20
N ASP A 21 39.03 -22.03 3.87
CA ASP A 21 38.10 -21.16 3.21
C ASP A 21 36.80 -21.37 3.99
N ALA A 22 36.55 -20.46 4.92
CA ALA A 22 35.20 -20.10 5.27
C ALA A 22 34.64 -19.60 3.94
N LEU A 23 34.18 -20.55 3.13
CA LEU A 23 33.26 -20.34 2.06
C LEU A 23 32.14 -19.57 2.75
N SER A 24 32.15 -18.25 2.62
CA SER A 24 30.97 -17.47 2.88
C SER A 24 29.95 -18.16 2.00
N VAL A 25 29.03 -18.88 2.62
CA VAL A 25 27.80 -19.28 1.97
C VAL A 25 27.12 -17.95 1.68
N VAL A 26 27.55 -17.31 0.59
CA VAL A 26 26.71 -16.42 -0.17
C VAL A 26 25.68 -17.41 -0.68
N ASP A 27 24.63 -17.61 0.10
CA ASP A 27 23.38 -18.05 -0.47
C ASP A 27 23.03 -16.91 -1.43
N PRO A 28 23.19 -17.10 -2.75
CA PRO A 28 22.80 -16.05 -3.67
C PRO A 28 21.27 -16.01 -3.55
N ARG A 29 20.77 -15.10 -2.71
CA ARG A 29 19.34 -14.79 -2.64
C ARG A 29 18.84 -14.73 -4.08
N PHE A 30 17.73 -15.41 -4.34
CA PHE A 30 17.11 -15.45 -5.66
C PHE A 30 17.06 -14.04 -6.23
N SER A 31 17.56 -13.85 -7.44
CA SER A 31 17.71 -12.52 -8.04
C SER A 31 17.26 -12.55 -9.49
N GLU A 32 16.38 -11.63 -9.89
CA GLU A 32 15.84 -11.57 -11.25
C GLU A 32 15.66 -10.13 -11.72
N THR A 33 15.71 -9.95 -13.05
CA THR A 33 15.32 -8.72 -13.73
C THR A 33 13.86 -8.80 -14.17
N ILE A 34 13.21 -7.65 -14.21
CA ILE A 34 11.81 -7.49 -14.60
C ILE A 34 11.77 -6.63 -15.85
N GLU A 35 11.33 -7.22 -16.95
CA GLU A 35 11.21 -6.56 -18.25
C GLU A 35 9.75 -6.46 -18.72
N SER A 36 8.81 -7.09 -18.00
CA SER A 36 7.41 -7.14 -18.41
C SER A 36 6.43 -7.24 -17.23
N GLU A 37 5.15 -6.96 -17.51
CA GLU A 37 4.05 -7.22 -16.57
C GLU A 37 4.00 -8.71 -16.17
N THR A 38 4.32 -9.62 -17.11
CA THR A 38 4.36 -11.06 -16.84
C THR A 38 5.40 -11.40 -15.78
N ASP A 39 6.55 -10.73 -15.77
CA ASP A 39 7.60 -10.98 -14.78
C ASP A 39 7.20 -10.47 -13.40
N LEU A 40 6.57 -9.30 -13.31
CA LEU A 40 5.99 -8.85 -12.04
C LEU A 40 4.99 -9.87 -11.46
N LEU A 41 4.15 -10.44 -12.33
CA LEU A 41 3.18 -11.47 -11.94
C LEU A 41 3.80 -12.81 -11.54
N LYS A 42 5.12 -13.02 -11.69
CA LYS A 42 5.80 -14.20 -11.13
C LYS A 42 6.14 -14.02 -9.65
N ILE A 43 6.28 -12.79 -9.15
CA ILE A 43 6.64 -12.53 -7.75
C ILE A 43 5.52 -13.03 -6.80
N GLY A 44 5.90 -13.93 -5.90
CA GLY A 44 5.01 -14.64 -4.98
C GLY A 44 4.15 -15.74 -5.59
N ALA A 45 4.30 -16.02 -6.89
CA ALA A 45 3.63 -17.13 -7.57
C ALA A 45 4.64 -18.20 -8.00
N GLU A 46 5.68 -17.78 -8.73
CA GLU A 46 6.78 -18.62 -9.21
C GLU A 46 8.12 -18.17 -8.60
N TRP A 47 8.27 -16.87 -8.36
CA TRP A 47 9.45 -16.27 -7.75
C TRP A 47 9.20 -15.98 -6.26
N PRO A 48 10.21 -16.13 -5.40
CA PRO A 48 10.03 -16.08 -3.95
C PRO A 48 9.85 -14.64 -3.42
N LEU A 49 9.08 -14.48 -2.35
CA LEU A 49 8.78 -13.15 -1.78
C LEU A 49 9.94 -12.50 -1.01
N ASP A 50 11.04 -13.24 -0.81
CA ASP A 50 12.30 -12.81 -0.20
C ASP A 50 13.45 -12.67 -1.23
N GLY A 51 13.13 -12.68 -2.53
CA GLY A 51 14.07 -12.46 -3.62
C GLY A 51 14.51 -10.99 -3.80
N VAL A 52 15.44 -10.77 -4.72
CA VAL A 52 15.99 -9.46 -5.13
C VAL A 52 15.56 -9.19 -6.57
N TYR A 53 14.93 -8.04 -6.80
CA TYR A 53 14.27 -7.74 -8.07
C TYR A 53 14.70 -6.39 -8.62
N TYR A 54 14.97 -6.32 -9.92
CA TYR A 54 15.40 -5.09 -10.61
C TYR A 54 14.49 -4.80 -11.80
N LEU A 55 13.91 -3.61 -11.88
CA LEU A 55 13.31 -3.16 -13.14
C LEU A 55 14.42 -2.81 -14.14
N GLU A 56 14.25 -3.21 -15.40
CA GLU A 56 15.12 -2.79 -16.52
C GLU A 56 14.44 -1.84 -17.51
N SER A 57 13.12 -1.70 -17.40
CA SER A 57 12.35 -0.77 -18.22
C SER A 57 11.06 -0.38 -17.51
N ASP A 58 10.41 0.65 -18.03
CA ASP A 58 9.07 1.01 -17.57
C ASP A 58 8.08 -0.10 -17.95
N ILE A 59 7.24 -0.50 -16.99
CA ILE A 59 6.27 -1.59 -17.17
C ILE A 59 4.87 -0.99 -17.27
N VAL A 60 4.20 -1.23 -18.38
CA VAL A 60 2.80 -0.84 -18.56
C VAL A 60 1.88 -1.99 -18.15
N ILE A 61 0.96 -1.70 -17.23
CA ILE A 61 -0.08 -2.61 -16.77
C ILE A 61 -1.41 -2.17 -17.37
N SER A 62 -2.05 -3.11 -18.07
CA SER A 62 -3.34 -2.86 -18.74
C SER A 62 -4.51 -3.62 -18.12
N ASP A 63 -4.22 -4.46 -17.15
CA ASP A 63 -5.20 -5.22 -16.39
C ASP A 63 -5.93 -4.33 -15.37
N SER A 64 -7.24 -4.54 -15.24
CA SER A 64 -8.08 -3.82 -14.28
C SER A 64 -8.07 -4.44 -12.89
N THR A 65 -7.30 -5.52 -12.71
CA THR A 65 -7.12 -6.19 -11.43
C THR A 65 -5.64 -6.44 -11.21
N TRP A 66 -5.12 -6.00 -10.09
CA TRP A 66 -3.72 -6.22 -9.73
C TRP A 66 -3.60 -7.19 -8.59
N ARG A 67 -2.81 -8.25 -8.79
CA ARG A 67 -2.47 -9.19 -7.73
C ARG A 67 -1.34 -8.59 -6.90
N CYS A 68 -1.67 -8.11 -5.71
CA CYS A 68 -0.70 -7.49 -4.81
C CYS A 68 0.56 -8.35 -4.60
N ILE A 69 1.74 -7.72 -4.56
CA ILE A 69 2.98 -8.38 -4.16
C ILE A 69 3.02 -8.46 -2.63
N GLY A 70 3.08 -9.68 -2.09
CA GLY A 70 3.07 -9.93 -0.64
C GLY A 70 1.69 -9.71 0.01
N TYR A 71 1.43 -10.45 1.09
CA TYR A 71 0.16 -10.44 1.81
C TYR A 71 0.29 -10.85 3.27
N SER A 72 -0.83 -10.84 4.00
CA SER A 72 -0.82 -10.91 5.47
C SER A 72 -0.08 -12.12 6.06
N ASN A 73 -0.17 -13.30 5.44
CA ASN A 73 0.51 -14.54 5.86
C ASN A 73 1.78 -14.88 5.07
N SER A 74 1.98 -14.29 3.90
CA SER A 74 3.24 -14.37 3.14
C SER A 74 3.62 -12.95 2.68
N PRO A 75 4.20 -12.13 3.55
CA PRO A 75 4.57 -10.76 3.20
C PRO A 75 5.76 -10.78 2.24
N PHE A 76 5.92 -9.69 1.49
CA PHE A 76 7.17 -9.43 0.81
C PHE A 76 8.24 -9.05 1.85
N THR A 77 9.38 -9.73 1.78
CA THR A 77 10.54 -9.54 2.66
C THR A 77 11.84 -9.36 1.86
N GLY A 78 11.72 -9.27 0.54
CA GLY A 78 12.85 -9.16 -0.38
C GLY A 78 13.29 -7.73 -0.65
N GLU A 79 14.07 -7.58 -1.72
CA GLU A 79 14.55 -6.30 -2.23
C GLU A 79 13.90 -6.01 -3.59
N PHE A 80 13.39 -4.80 -3.78
CA PHE A 80 12.83 -4.35 -5.05
C PHE A 80 13.45 -3.01 -5.44
N GLU A 81 14.26 -3.02 -6.49
CA GLU A 81 14.97 -1.88 -7.03
C GLU A 81 14.30 -1.44 -8.34
N GLY A 82 13.65 -0.28 -8.31
CA GLY A 82 13.00 0.29 -9.47
C GLY A 82 13.98 0.84 -10.50
N ASN A 83 15.25 1.06 -10.16
CA ASN A 83 16.28 1.60 -11.07
C ASN A 83 15.87 2.92 -11.75
N GLY A 84 14.95 3.68 -11.16
CA GLY A 84 14.38 4.91 -11.73
C GLY A 84 13.31 4.69 -12.79
N HIS A 85 12.88 3.44 -13.02
CA HIS A 85 11.77 3.09 -13.91
C HIS A 85 10.41 3.23 -13.24
N ALA A 86 9.39 3.29 -14.10
CA ALA A 86 8.00 3.43 -13.71
C ALA A 86 7.17 2.17 -13.95
N ILE A 87 6.21 1.91 -13.07
CA ILE A 87 5.11 0.96 -13.31
C ILE A 87 3.85 1.77 -13.57
N ILE A 88 3.20 1.57 -14.71
CA ILE A 88 2.17 2.46 -15.25
C ILE A 88 0.86 1.71 -15.41
N PHE A 89 -0.12 1.97 -14.55
CA PHE A 89 -1.49 1.50 -14.70
C PHE A 89 -2.23 2.40 -15.70
N THR A 90 -2.84 1.78 -16.71
CA THR A 90 -3.54 2.51 -17.79
C THR A 90 -5.04 2.61 -17.61
N LYS A 91 -5.59 1.96 -16.57
CA LYS A 91 -7.02 1.87 -16.28
C LYS A 91 -7.24 1.88 -14.77
N ASP A 92 -8.51 2.00 -14.40
CA ASP A 92 -8.94 1.69 -13.04
C ASP A 92 -8.48 0.30 -12.65
N VAL A 93 -8.01 0.18 -11.42
CA VAL A 93 -7.46 -1.05 -10.86
C VAL A 93 -8.18 -1.41 -9.57
N LEU A 94 -8.54 -2.67 -9.46
CA LEU A 94 -8.93 -3.29 -8.20
C LEU A 94 -7.74 -4.10 -7.68
N PHE A 95 -7.22 -3.76 -6.51
CA PHE A 95 -6.22 -4.59 -5.86
C PHE A 95 -6.88 -5.87 -5.35
N GLY A 96 -6.47 -6.98 -5.95
CA GLY A 96 -6.95 -8.31 -5.65
C GLY A 96 -6.19 -8.95 -4.51
N GLN A 97 -6.89 -9.87 -3.84
CA GLN A 97 -6.32 -10.82 -2.90
C GLN A 97 -5.33 -11.76 -3.62
N PRO A 98 -4.14 -12.04 -3.06
CA PRO A 98 -3.23 -13.04 -3.62
C PRO A 98 -3.61 -14.48 -3.24
N PHE A 99 -2.80 -15.45 -3.69
CA PHE A 99 -3.05 -16.87 -3.49
C PHE A 99 -3.06 -17.27 -2.00
N GLY A 100 -4.26 -17.45 -1.43
CA GLY A 100 -4.45 -18.14 -0.16
C GLY A 100 -5.51 -17.51 0.74
N PRO A 101 -5.91 -18.20 1.83
CA PRO A 101 -6.86 -17.65 2.77
C PRO A 101 -6.23 -16.49 3.56
N THR A 102 -6.88 -15.34 3.58
CA THR A 102 -6.62 -14.33 4.59
C THR A 102 -7.01 -14.88 5.95
N ILE A 103 -6.06 -14.87 6.87
CA ILE A 103 -6.30 -15.32 8.25
C ILE A 103 -7.07 -14.29 9.07
N ASP A 104 -7.01 -13.00 8.70
CA ASP A 104 -7.68 -11.89 9.38
C ASP A 104 -7.85 -10.70 8.42
N ALA A 105 -9.09 -10.29 8.14
CA ALA A 105 -9.39 -9.20 7.20
C ALA A 105 -8.72 -7.87 7.57
N GLY A 106 -8.52 -7.59 8.87
CA GLY A 106 -7.82 -6.41 9.35
C GLY A 106 -6.30 -6.41 9.11
N SER A 107 -5.74 -7.56 8.72
CA SER A 107 -4.31 -7.75 8.45
C SER A 107 -3.91 -7.63 7.00
N GLN A 108 -4.90 -7.64 6.11
CA GLN A 108 -4.65 -7.58 4.69
C GLN A 108 -4.44 -6.12 4.29
N GLY A 109 -3.35 -5.89 3.55
CA GLY A 109 -3.10 -4.63 2.88
C GLY A 109 -3.42 -4.75 1.39
N TYR A 110 -3.85 -3.63 0.81
CA TYR A 110 -4.14 -3.51 -0.61
C TYR A 110 -3.30 -2.38 -1.19
N GLY A 111 -2.49 -2.70 -2.19
CA GLY A 111 -1.57 -1.79 -2.85
C GLY A 111 -0.80 -2.51 -3.94
N PHE A 112 0.08 -1.80 -4.66
CA PHE A 112 1.01 -2.49 -5.55
C PHE A 112 1.78 -3.60 -4.81
N PHE A 113 2.30 -3.26 -3.62
CA PHE A 113 2.62 -4.20 -2.56
C PHE A 113 1.45 -4.33 -1.58
N GLY A 114 0.99 -5.55 -1.30
CA GLY A 114 -0.09 -5.77 -0.34
C GLY A 114 0.42 -5.62 1.08
N ASN A 115 1.36 -6.49 1.45
CA ASN A 115 2.04 -6.45 2.75
C ASN A 115 3.55 -6.60 2.57
N ILE A 116 4.31 -5.67 3.16
CA ILE A 116 5.77 -5.79 3.31
C ILE A 116 6.14 -5.94 4.78
N ARG A 117 7.12 -6.81 5.08
CA ARG A 117 7.58 -7.04 6.46
C ARG A 117 9.07 -7.33 6.58
N GLY A 118 9.54 -7.41 7.84
CA GLY A 118 10.91 -7.76 8.17
C GLY A 118 11.89 -6.74 7.63
N ASP A 119 12.88 -7.22 6.89
CA ASP A 119 13.94 -6.45 6.25
C ASP A 119 13.64 -6.10 4.79
N ALA A 120 12.37 -6.11 4.36
CA ALA A 120 12.01 -5.70 2.99
C ALA A 120 12.58 -4.31 2.65
N GLU A 121 13.18 -4.17 1.48
CA GLU A 121 13.71 -2.89 1.00
C GLU A 121 13.19 -2.59 -0.40
N ILE A 122 12.50 -1.46 -0.57
CA ILE A 122 11.97 -1.01 -1.86
C ILE A 122 12.56 0.36 -2.18
N ARG A 123 13.14 0.53 -3.37
CA ARG A 123 13.92 1.72 -3.72
C ARG A 123 13.69 2.18 -5.16
N ASN A 124 13.85 3.49 -5.39
CA ASN A 124 13.92 4.13 -6.70
C ASN A 124 12.80 3.71 -7.69
N LEU A 125 11.58 3.56 -7.17
CA LEU A 125 10.43 3.09 -7.94
C LEU A 125 9.37 4.19 -8.04
N THR A 126 8.91 4.44 -9.27
CA THR A 126 7.72 5.26 -9.51
C THR A 126 6.54 4.39 -9.90
N ILE A 127 5.36 4.66 -9.35
CA ILE A 127 4.10 4.03 -9.78
C ILE A 127 3.15 5.12 -10.28
N VAL A 128 2.68 4.97 -11.51
CA VAL A 128 1.79 5.92 -12.18
C VAL A 128 0.41 5.29 -12.35
N TYR A 129 -0.63 5.99 -11.91
CA TYR A 129 -2.03 5.61 -12.05
C TYR A 129 -2.72 6.59 -12.99
N ASN A 130 -3.19 6.09 -14.14
CA ASN A 130 -4.06 6.81 -15.07
C ASN A 130 -5.55 6.47 -14.89
N GLY A 131 -5.88 5.71 -13.85
CA GLY A 131 -7.24 5.36 -13.46
C GLY A 131 -7.31 5.08 -11.96
N ASP A 132 -8.53 4.98 -11.45
CA ASP A 132 -8.80 4.94 -10.02
C ASP A 132 -8.45 3.59 -9.38
N ILE A 133 -8.10 3.61 -8.08
CA ILE A 133 -7.95 2.40 -7.27
C ILE A 133 -9.28 2.13 -6.53
N LEU A 134 -9.93 1.00 -6.82
CA LEU A 134 -11.36 0.78 -6.52
C LEU A 134 -11.64 -0.17 -5.33
N ASN A 135 -10.84 -0.12 -4.27
CA ASN A 135 -10.95 -1.01 -3.09
C ASN A 135 -11.94 -0.54 -2.02
N GLN A 136 -13.11 -0.02 -2.41
CA GLN A 136 -14.07 0.72 -1.54
C GLN A 136 -14.57 -0.02 -0.29
N ASN A 137 -14.48 -1.36 -0.25
CA ASN A 137 -14.92 -2.18 0.88
C ASN A 137 -13.75 -2.73 1.72
N ASP A 138 -12.52 -2.42 1.32
CA ASP A 138 -11.30 -2.94 1.94
C ASP A 138 -10.64 -1.88 2.82
N SER A 139 -9.97 -2.32 3.88
CA SER A 139 -9.18 -1.43 4.74
C SER A 139 -7.69 -1.55 4.45
N ASN A 140 -6.90 -0.57 4.86
CA ASN A 140 -5.45 -0.51 4.66
C ASN A 140 -5.10 -0.51 3.17
N VAL A 141 -5.64 0.49 2.46
CA VAL A 141 -5.45 0.67 1.02
C VAL A 141 -4.45 1.79 0.80
N GLY A 142 -3.35 1.51 0.09
CA GLY A 142 -2.40 2.52 -0.35
C GLY A 142 -1.99 2.25 -1.79
N ALA A 143 -1.79 3.29 -2.60
CA ALA A 143 -1.41 3.07 -4.00
C ALA A 143 -0.08 2.31 -4.12
N PHE A 144 0.91 2.67 -3.29
CA PHE A 144 2.21 2.00 -3.25
C PHE A 144 2.17 0.71 -2.42
N VAL A 145 1.74 0.83 -1.16
CA VAL A 145 1.71 -0.30 -0.23
C VAL A 145 0.46 -0.28 0.66
N GLY A 146 -0.20 -1.42 0.80
CA GLY A 146 -1.32 -1.55 1.74
C GLY A 146 -0.87 -1.45 3.20
N ILE A 147 0.00 -2.39 3.61
CA ILE A 147 0.57 -2.42 4.97
C ILE A 147 2.09 -2.62 4.91
N ALA A 148 2.84 -1.76 5.59
CA ALA A 148 4.26 -2.01 5.90
C ALA A 148 4.45 -2.20 7.41
N SER A 149 5.07 -3.31 7.83
CA SER A 149 5.29 -3.58 9.26
C SER A 149 6.52 -4.41 9.58
N ASN A 150 7.21 -4.12 10.68
CA ASN A 150 8.25 -5.00 11.21
C ASN A 150 7.77 -6.40 11.69
N GLY A 151 6.47 -6.69 11.62
CA GLY A 151 5.90 -8.01 11.92
C GLY A 151 5.82 -8.38 13.40
N THR A 152 6.28 -7.53 14.33
CA THR A 152 6.47 -7.96 15.72
C THR A 152 5.21 -7.97 16.59
N ASN A 153 4.10 -7.30 16.25
CA ASN A 153 2.99 -7.15 17.23
C ASN A 153 1.56 -6.95 16.68
N ALA A 154 1.29 -7.13 15.38
CA ALA A 154 0.00 -6.68 14.85
C ALA A 154 -1.09 -7.75 14.73
N PHE A 155 -0.73 -9.02 14.51
CA PHE A 155 -1.73 -10.06 14.24
C PHE A 155 -1.28 -11.38 14.87
N HIS A 156 -2.23 -12.18 15.33
CA HIS A 156 -2.05 -13.39 16.16
C HIS A 156 -1.20 -14.52 15.53
N TYR A 157 -0.45 -14.24 14.46
CA TYR A 157 0.32 -15.21 13.70
C TYR A 157 1.81 -14.88 13.73
N LYS A 158 2.59 -15.82 14.26
CA LYS A 158 4.05 -15.81 14.16
C LYS A 158 4.43 -16.18 12.73
N ILE A 159 4.83 -15.19 11.93
CA ILE A 159 5.51 -15.45 10.67
C ILE A 159 6.93 -15.91 11.02
N THR A 160 7.26 -17.15 10.69
CA THR A 160 8.61 -17.70 10.88
C THR A 160 9.56 -17.19 9.81
N GLY A 161 10.82 -16.96 10.15
CA GLY A 161 11.86 -16.55 9.19
C GLY A 161 12.09 -15.04 9.10
N LEU A 162 11.31 -14.21 9.78
CA LEU A 162 11.59 -12.77 9.88
C LEU A 162 12.83 -12.53 10.76
N VAL A 163 13.70 -11.63 10.30
CA VAL A 163 14.82 -11.13 11.10
C VAL A 163 14.27 -10.32 12.28
N GLU A 164 14.70 -10.67 13.50
CA GLU A 164 14.23 -10.00 14.71
C GLU A 164 14.58 -8.51 14.69
N ASN A 165 13.60 -7.65 15.00
CA ASN A 165 13.73 -6.19 14.99
C ASN A 165 14.06 -5.57 13.61
N ALA A 166 14.03 -6.33 12.52
CA ALA A 166 14.16 -5.75 11.19
C ALA A 166 12.98 -4.83 10.87
N VAL A 167 13.28 -3.70 10.23
CA VAL A 167 12.33 -2.65 9.89
C VAL A 167 12.30 -2.54 8.36
N PRO A 168 11.11 -2.64 7.73
CA PRO A 168 11.02 -2.45 6.29
C PRO A 168 11.43 -1.04 5.91
N LYS A 169 11.98 -0.88 4.71
CA LYS A 169 12.43 0.42 4.19
C LYS A 169 11.83 0.70 2.83
N ILE A 170 11.30 1.90 2.66
CA ILE A 170 10.86 2.44 1.37
C ILE A 170 11.63 3.75 1.14
N VAL A 171 12.41 3.82 0.07
CA VAL A 171 13.37 4.92 -0.15
C VAL A 171 13.28 5.44 -1.57
N ASN A 172 13.15 6.75 -1.76
CA ASN A 172 13.13 7.37 -3.08
C ASN A 172 12.04 6.76 -4.00
N CYS A 173 10.83 6.61 -3.47
CA CYS A 173 9.70 6.04 -4.19
C CYS A 173 8.61 7.09 -4.41
N SER A 174 7.94 7.06 -5.56
CA SER A 174 6.92 8.05 -5.90
C SER A 174 5.64 7.43 -6.43
N VAL A 175 4.51 8.01 -6.05
CA VAL A 175 3.19 7.70 -6.62
C VAL A 175 2.69 8.92 -7.37
N MET A 176 2.31 8.70 -8.64
CA MET A 176 1.72 9.72 -9.50
C MET A 176 0.30 9.31 -9.90
N GLY A 177 -0.71 10.07 -9.51
CA GLY A 177 -2.11 9.81 -9.81
C GLY A 177 -2.67 10.86 -10.76
N ASN A 178 -2.45 10.69 -12.06
CA ASN A 178 -2.88 11.60 -13.14
C ASN A 178 -4.42 11.77 -13.15
N GLU A 179 -4.94 12.59 -12.25
CA GLU A 179 -6.35 12.74 -11.88
C GLU A 179 -6.97 11.51 -11.17
N ALA A 180 -6.19 10.46 -10.94
CA ALA A 180 -6.64 9.26 -10.24
C ALA A 180 -6.85 9.48 -8.73
N ALA A 181 -7.65 8.61 -8.12
CA ALA A 181 -7.85 8.56 -6.68
C ALA A 181 -7.82 7.13 -6.11
N VAL A 182 -7.43 7.03 -4.84
CA VAL A 182 -7.49 5.81 -4.03
C VAL A 182 -8.79 5.77 -3.27
N PHE A 183 -9.61 4.74 -3.50
CA PHE A 183 -10.84 4.51 -2.75
C PHE A 183 -10.73 3.29 -1.84
N GLY A 184 -11.07 3.47 -0.56
CA GLY A 184 -11.10 2.39 0.42
C GLY A 184 -12.10 2.62 1.56
N ASN A 185 -12.16 1.66 2.48
CA ASN A 185 -13.05 1.69 3.63
C ASN A 185 -12.45 2.46 4.82
N SER A 186 -11.28 2.00 5.29
CA SER A 186 -10.56 2.53 6.46
C SER A 186 -9.06 2.52 6.19
N ASN A 187 -8.31 3.47 6.76
CA ASN A 187 -6.84 3.61 6.58
C ASN A 187 -6.45 3.65 5.09
N VAL A 188 -6.95 4.66 4.39
CA VAL A 188 -6.68 4.87 2.97
C VAL A 188 -5.59 5.92 2.83
N GLY A 189 -4.49 5.59 2.16
CA GLY A 189 -3.39 6.52 1.91
C GLY A 189 -3.11 6.72 0.43
N GLY A 190 -2.69 7.92 0.02
CA GLY A 190 -2.21 8.14 -1.34
C GLY A 190 -0.96 7.29 -1.65
N PHE A 191 -0.06 7.16 -0.67
CA PHE A 191 1.13 6.33 -0.76
C PHE A 191 0.93 4.97 -0.05
N ALA A 192 0.63 5.00 1.25
CA ALA A 192 0.49 3.78 2.06
C ALA A 192 -0.79 3.76 2.89
N GLY A 193 -1.47 2.62 2.96
CA GLY A 193 -2.66 2.48 3.80
C GLY A 193 -2.30 2.59 5.28
N LEU A 194 -1.41 1.70 5.73
CA LEU A 194 -1.04 1.56 7.14
C LEU A 194 0.44 1.27 7.32
N ILE A 195 1.09 2.04 8.18
CA ILE A 195 2.47 1.85 8.58
C ILE A 195 2.54 1.40 10.03
N ARG A 196 3.33 0.35 10.32
CA ARG A 196 3.60 -0.13 11.68
C ARG A 196 5.09 -0.42 11.89
N ASN A 197 5.85 0.59 12.29
CA ASN A 197 7.30 0.51 12.42
C ASN A 197 7.97 0.17 11.08
N CYS A 198 7.94 1.14 10.16
CA CYS A 198 8.58 1.14 8.85
C CYS A 198 9.35 2.46 8.70
N ASP A 199 10.45 2.44 7.95
CA ASP A 199 11.17 3.65 7.57
C ASP A 199 10.79 4.04 6.14
N ILE A 200 10.29 5.26 5.96
CA ILE A 200 10.01 5.83 4.63
C ILE A 200 10.81 7.11 4.49
N SER A 201 11.56 7.22 3.40
CA SER A 201 12.41 8.38 3.14
C SER A 201 12.38 8.81 1.67
N ASP A 202 12.54 10.10 1.44
CA ASP A 202 12.71 10.69 0.10
C ASP A 202 11.57 10.34 -0.87
N SER A 203 10.35 10.15 -0.36
CA SER A 203 9.24 9.57 -1.13
C SER A 203 8.08 10.56 -1.29
N SER A 204 7.31 10.41 -2.37
CA SER A 204 6.26 11.38 -2.71
C SER A 204 4.96 10.75 -3.22
N SER A 205 3.84 11.47 -3.08
CA SER A 205 2.53 11.05 -3.60
C SER A 205 1.66 12.25 -3.97
N ASP A 206 1.19 12.33 -5.21
CA ASP A 206 0.20 13.33 -5.62
C ASP A 206 -1.22 12.78 -5.80
N ILE A 207 -1.40 11.45 -5.71
CA ILE A 207 -2.70 10.81 -5.83
C ILE A 207 -3.60 11.12 -4.63
N SER A 208 -4.87 11.39 -4.88
CA SER A 208 -5.84 11.66 -3.83
C SER A 208 -6.30 10.38 -3.12
N ALA A 209 -6.68 10.48 -1.84
CA ALA A 209 -7.15 9.37 -1.03
C ALA A 209 -8.55 9.64 -0.45
N THR A 210 -9.47 8.71 -0.68
CA THR A 210 -10.85 8.74 -0.20
C THR A 210 -11.15 7.49 0.63
N ALA A 211 -11.41 7.68 1.91
CA ALA A 211 -11.95 6.64 2.78
C ALA A 211 -13.46 6.77 2.91
N LYS A 212 -14.16 5.64 3.05
CA LYS A 212 -15.60 5.59 3.23
C LYS A 212 -16.02 5.78 4.70
N ASN A 213 -15.23 5.26 5.63
CA ASN A 213 -15.63 5.12 7.03
C ASN A 213 -14.60 5.63 8.05
N GLU A 214 -13.30 5.57 7.74
CA GLU A 214 -12.28 5.99 8.71
C GLU A 214 -11.20 6.86 8.05
N ASN A 215 -9.95 6.70 8.47
CA ASN A 215 -8.84 7.59 8.15
C ASN A 215 -8.54 7.63 6.65
N ALA A 216 -8.40 8.84 6.13
CA ALA A 216 -7.93 9.14 4.78
C ALA A 216 -6.71 10.04 4.87
N GLY A 217 -5.60 9.61 4.30
CA GLY A 217 -4.33 10.30 4.34
C GLY A 217 -3.75 10.59 2.96
N GLY A 218 -3.30 11.82 2.70
CA GLY A 218 -2.77 12.21 1.40
C GLY A 218 -1.47 11.47 1.06
N PHE A 219 -0.70 11.11 2.09
CA PHE A 219 0.45 10.22 2.00
C PHE A 219 0.14 8.88 2.69
N ILE A 220 -0.13 8.90 4.00
CA ILE A 220 -0.34 7.67 4.79
C ILE A 220 -1.69 7.71 5.51
N GLY A 221 -2.49 6.66 5.32
CA GLY A 221 -3.80 6.51 5.95
C GLY A 221 -3.74 6.39 7.48
N TYR A 222 -2.78 5.63 8.02
CA TYR A 222 -2.56 5.45 9.46
C TYR A 222 -1.10 5.11 9.80
N ILE A 223 -0.53 5.71 10.86
CA ILE A 223 0.84 5.41 11.31
C ILE A 223 0.86 4.91 12.76
N TYR A 224 1.51 3.77 12.99
CA TYR A 224 1.80 3.21 14.31
C TYR A 224 3.30 2.97 14.46
N ARG A 225 4.04 4.01 14.86
CA ARG A 225 5.52 4.01 14.89
C ARG A 225 6.14 3.94 13.49
N GLY A 226 7.39 4.36 13.39
CA GLY A 226 8.17 4.41 12.15
C GLY A 226 8.86 5.75 11.97
N ASN A 227 9.82 5.83 11.05
CA ASN A 227 10.52 7.07 10.73
C ASN A 227 10.16 7.50 9.31
N ILE A 228 9.47 8.64 9.19
CA ILE A 228 9.06 9.22 7.92
C ILE A 228 9.84 10.51 7.72
N THR A 229 10.69 10.55 6.69
CA THR A 229 11.67 11.63 6.52
C THR A 229 11.68 12.14 5.09
N ASN A 230 11.77 13.46 4.89
CA ASN A 230 11.87 14.06 3.55
C ASN A 230 10.79 13.55 2.56
N CYS A 231 9.54 13.43 3.04
CA CYS A 231 8.43 12.93 2.22
C CYS A 231 7.44 14.05 1.89
N SER A 232 6.76 13.94 0.75
CA SER A 232 5.78 14.94 0.33
C SER A 232 4.47 14.35 -0.17
N ALA A 233 3.37 15.04 0.09
CA ALA A 233 2.09 14.72 -0.54
C ALA A 233 1.33 15.96 -0.99
N THR A 234 0.64 15.83 -2.12
CA THR A 234 -0.17 16.90 -2.73
C THR A 234 -1.58 16.44 -3.12
N GLY A 235 -1.87 15.13 -3.05
CA GLY A 235 -3.21 14.61 -3.26
C GLY A 235 -4.18 14.99 -2.15
N LEU A 236 -5.46 15.13 -2.49
CA LEU A 236 -6.51 15.45 -1.52
C LEU A 236 -6.77 14.25 -0.59
N SER A 237 -7.18 14.53 0.65
CA SER A 237 -7.64 13.51 1.60
C SER A 237 -9.10 13.76 1.94
N TYR A 238 -9.96 12.76 1.80
CA TYR A 238 -11.40 12.89 2.07
C TYR A 238 -11.97 11.66 2.79
N SER A 239 -12.86 11.90 3.75
CA SER A 239 -13.69 10.85 4.33
C SER A 239 -15.00 11.44 4.91
N PRO A 240 -16.16 10.79 4.69
CA PRO A 240 -17.48 11.40 4.89
C PRO A 240 -18.04 11.30 6.33
N VAL A 241 -17.26 10.85 7.32
CA VAL A 241 -17.75 10.61 8.69
C VAL A 241 -17.11 11.54 9.70
N ASP A 242 -17.94 12.19 10.51
CA ASP A 242 -17.56 13.26 11.45
C ASP A 242 -17.11 12.76 12.84
N GLU A 243 -16.27 13.63 13.44
CA GLU A 243 -15.90 13.83 14.85
C GLU A 243 -14.61 13.20 15.42
N ASN A 244 -14.07 12.11 14.90
CA ASN A 244 -12.79 11.53 15.40
C ASN A 244 -11.77 11.21 14.30
N LEU A 245 -11.93 11.83 13.13
CA LEU A 245 -11.30 11.36 11.92
C LEU A 245 -10.06 12.16 11.51
N PHE A 246 -8.96 11.46 11.32
CA PHE A 246 -7.69 12.04 10.91
C PHE A 246 -7.70 12.23 9.39
N ILE A 247 -7.85 13.48 8.97
CA ILE A 247 -7.77 13.91 7.58
C ILE A 247 -6.51 14.78 7.45
N GLY A 248 -5.55 14.36 6.62
CA GLY A 248 -4.29 15.08 6.42
C GLY A 248 -3.25 14.25 5.67
N GLY A 249 -2.06 14.78 5.37
CA GLY A 249 -1.03 14.01 4.66
C GLY A 249 -0.51 12.79 5.44
N PHE A 250 -0.37 12.93 6.77
CA PHE A 250 0.25 11.93 7.65
C PHE A 250 -0.61 11.77 8.93
N ASN A 251 -1.44 10.73 8.99
CA ASN A 251 -2.41 10.54 10.07
C ASN A 251 -1.89 9.68 11.23
N GLU A 252 -2.35 10.00 12.45
CA GLU A 252 -2.03 9.40 13.77
C GLU A 252 -0.54 9.09 14.00
N ASN A 253 0.08 9.71 15.00
CA ASN A 253 1.49 9.49 15.31
C ASN A 253 1.66 8.90 16.72
N TYR A 254 1.58 7.57 16.82
CA TYR A 254 1.93 6.84 18.05
C TYR A 254 3.43 6.55 18.11
N GLY A 255 4.24 7.56 18.44
CA GLY A 255 5.69 7.40 18.62
C GLY A 255 6.46 7.19 17.32
N SER A 256 5.92 7.68 16.21
CA SER A 256 6.59 7.84 14.93
C SER A 256 7.39 9.15 14.88
N ASN A 257 8.48 9.15 14.14
CA ASN A 257 9.26 10.35 13.87
C ASN A 257 8.93 10.86 12.47
N ILE A 258 8.28 12.02 12.34
CA ILE A 258 7.95 12.62 11.04
C ILE A 258 8.77 13.91 10.92
N VAL A 259 9.74 13.93 10.02
CA VAL A 259 10.74 15.00 9.90
C VAL A 259 10.87 15.44 8.45
N ASP A 260 10.97 16.75 8.20
CA ASP A 260 11.14 17.34 6.87
C ASP A 260 10.08 16.88 5.85
N CYS A 261 8.86 16.59 6.33
CA CYS A 261 7.75 16.17 5.49
C CYS A 261 6.79 17.33 5.20
N SER A 262 6.25 17.37 3.98
CA SER A 262 5.29 18.41 3.56
C SER A 262 3.98 17.83 3.04
N TYR A 263 2.87 18.48 3.37
CA TYR A 263 1.57 18.18 2.79
C TYR A 263 0.95 19.46 2.23
N ASN A 264 0.84 19.54 0.91
CA ASN A 264 0.38 20.71 0.18
C ASN A 264 -0.73 20.29 -0.81
N PRO A 265 -1.95 19.98 -0.33
CA PRO A 265 -3.02 19.51 -1.18
C PRO A 265 -3.32 20.52 -2.29
N VAL A 266 -3.25 20.09 -3.55
CA VAL A 266 -3.67 20.92 -4.67
C VAL A 266 -5.19 20.86 -4.75
N PHE A 267 -5.83 21.95 -4.35
CA PHE A 267 -7.27 22.10 -4.45
C PHE A 267 -7.64 22.54 -5.88
N GLU A 268 -7.62 21.60 -6.83
CA GLU A 268 -8.37 21.80 -8.06
C GLU A 268 -9.82 21.45 -7.74
N PRO A 269 -10.79 22.37 -7.88
CA PRO A 269 -12.19 22.03 -7.69
C PRO A 269 -12.50 20.90 -8.68
N PRO A 270 -12.78 19.69 -8.19
CA PRO A 270 -12.90 18.55 -9.08
C PRO A 270 -14.12 18.78 -9.97
N SER A 271 -13.93 18.63 -11.27
CA SER A 271 -15.03 18.34 -12.18
C SER A 271 -15.61 17.00 -11.74
N GLU A 272 -16.62 17.04 -10.89
CA GLU A 272 -17.32 15.88 -10.35
C GLU A 272 -16.43 14.98 -9.47
N ILE A 273 -16.27 15.31 -8.18
CA ILE A 273 -16.08 14.24 -7.18
C ILE A 273 -17.26 13.30 -7.39
N GLY A 274 -16.97 12.11 -7.90
CA GLY A 274 -17.85 10.97 -7.92
C GLY A 274 -18.18 10.55 -6.50
N CYS A 275 -18.95 11.37 -5.79
CA CYS A 275 -19.84 10.90 -4.76
C CYS A 275 -20.80 9.95 -5.47
N TYR A 276 -20.49 8.66 -5.46
CA TYR A 276 -21.41 7.61 -5.89
C TYR A 276 -22.56 7.53 -4.87
N TYR A 277 -23.36 8.58 -4.80
CA TYR A 277 -24.76 8.46 -4.45
C TYR A 277 -25.41 7.66 -5.58
N PRO A 278 -26.32 6.70 -5.30
CA PRO A 278 -27.23 6.26 -6.34
C PRO A 278 -27.89 7.52 -6.89
N LYS A 279 -27.72 7.78 -8.20
CA LYS A 279 -28.28 8.92 -8.92
C LYS A 279 -29.81 8.94 -8.73
N TYR A 280 -30.28 9.48 -7.62
CA TYR A 280 -31.60 10.05 -7.54
C TYR A 280 -31.42 11.54 -7.82
N PRO A 281 -31.82 12.04 -8.99
CA PRO A 281 -31.78 13.47 -9.26
C PRO A 281 -32.41 14.21 -8.07
N ILE A 282 -31.79 15.32 -7.63
CA ILE A 282 -32.23 16.19 -6.52
C ILE A 282 -33.73 16.58 -6.63
N TRP A 283 -34.28 16.50 -7.83
CA TRP A 283 -35.70 16.65 -8.14
C TRP A 283 -36.60 15.59 -7.51
N ILE A 284 -36.14 14.39 -7.14
CA ILE A 284 -36.97 13.32 -6.57
C ILE A 284 -37.41 13.62 -5.13
N PRO A 285 -36.51 13.99 -4.18
CA PRO A 285 -36.92 14.48 -2.87
C PRO A 285 -37.87 15.69 -2.96
N ILE A 286 -37.60 16.60 -3.89
CA ILE A 286 -38.44 17.79 -4.13
C ILE A 286 -39.81 17.38 -4.66
N LEU A 287 -39.89 16.42 -5.59
CA LEU A 287 -41.13 15.90 -6.14
C LEU A 287 -41.95 15.16 -5.07
N ILE A 288 -41.29 14.38 -4.19
CA ILE A 288 -41.94 13.71 -3.06
C ILE A 288 -42.53 14.74 -2.08
N LEU A 289 -41.81 15.82 -1.77
CA LEU A 289 -42.30 16.91 -0.93
C LEU A 289 -43.47 17.66 -1.57
N ILE A 290 -43.43 17.89 -2.89
CA ILE A 290 -44.54 18.52 -3.63
C ILE A 290 -45.77 17.63 -3.62
N ILE A 291 -45.63 16.31 -3.88
CA ILE A 291 -46.74 15.36 -3.85
C ILE A 291 -47.34 15.28 -2.43
N ALA A 292 -46.50 15.25 -1.39
CA ALA A 292 -46.95 15.26 0.00
C ALA A 292 -47.71 16.55 0.34
N ALA A 293 -47.23 17.71 -0.10
CA ALA A 293 -47.91 18.99 0.11
C ALA A 293 -49.27 19.05 -0.61
N ILE A 294 -49.36 18.52 -1.84
CA ILE A 294 -50.62 18.43 -2.59
C ILE A 294 -51.61 17.48 -1.89
N ALA A 295 -51.15 16.34 -1.41
CA ALA A 295 -51.97 15.37 -0.68
C ALA A 295 -52.52 15.95 0.63
N VAL A 296 -51.68 16.68 1.39
CA VAL A 296 -52.10 17.38 2.61
C VAL A 296 -53.10 18.50 2.27
N GLY A 297 -52.86 19.27 1.21
CA GLY A 297 -53.79 20.30 0.74
C GLY A 297 -55.17 19.73 0.38
N TRP A 298 -55.21 18.61 -0.35
CA TRP A 298 -56.45 17.90 -0.67
C TRP A 298 -57.16 17.37 0.58
N TYR A 299 -56.42 16.78 1.52
CA TYR A 299 -56.99 16.27 2.76
C TYR A 299 -57.64 17.40 3.60
N LEU A 300 -56.97 18.54 3.72
CA LEU A 300 -57.50 19.70 4.45
C LEU A 300 -58.71 20.33 3.74
N PHE A 301 -58.73 20.35 2.41
CA PHE A 301 -59.85 20.84 1.63
C PHE A 301 -61.09 19.96 1.77
N ASP A 302 -60.95 18.63 1.73
CA ASP A 302 -62.07 17.69 1.92
C ASP A 302 -62.63 17.77 3.35
N ARG A 303 -61.77 17.99 4.36
CA ARG A 303 -62.20 18.20 5.75
C ARG A 303 -63.03 19.47 5.92
N LYS A 304 -62.67 20.58 5.26
CA LYS A 304 -63.46 21.82 5.27
C LYS A 304 -64.82 21.66 4.59
N LYS A 305 -64.93 20.88 3.52
CA LYS A 305 -66.23 20.57 2.89
C LYS A 305 -67.15 19.76 3.79
N LYS A 306 -66.60 18.84 4.59
CA LYS A 306 -67.37 18.03 5.54
C LYS A 306 -67.79 18.79 6.81
N SER A 307 -67.11 19.88 7.17
CA SER A 307 -67.49 20.72 8.31
C SER A 307 -68.47 21.86 7.98
N GLN A 308 -68.90 21.99 6.72
CA GLN A 308 -69.88 22.99 6.25
C GLN A 308 -71.22 22.36 5.80
N LYS A 309 -71.42 21.07 6.07
CA LYS A 309 -72.73 20.40 6.06
C LYS A 309 -73.15 20.14 7.50
#